data_AF-A0A088F5Y0-F1
#
_entry.id   AF-A0A088F5Y0-F1
#
_cell.length_a   1.000
_cell.length_b   1.000
_cell.length_c   1.000
_cell.angle_alpha   90.00
_cell.angle_beta   90.00
_cell.angle_gamma   90.00
#
_symmetry.space_group_name_H-M   'P 1'
#
loop_
_entity.id
_entity.type
_entity.pdbx_description
1 polymer ?
#
loop_
_entity_poly.entity_id
_entity_poly.type
_entity_poly.pdbx_seq_one_letter_code
_entity_poly.pdbx_strand_id
1 'polypeptide(L)' 'MTFRMDRTAFKAQSAVEAANHAQYYIKLSWQQRLQIAFYLNSIAFNFSLDNPPRMDKTRFKATSRT' A
#
# COMPACT_ATOMS: atom_id res chain seq x y z
N MET A 1 -13.19 30.63 7.88
CA MET A 1 -13.52 29.20 8.13
C MET A 1 -12.36 28.57 8.86
N THR A 2 -12.60 27.99 10.03
CA THR A 2 -11.56 27.55 10.98
C THR A 2 -11.03 26.17 10.57
N PHE A 3 -9.84 26.10 9.97
CA PHE A 3 -9.13 24.86 9.63
C PHE A 3 -8.50 24.23 10.89
N ARG A 4 -9.31 23.85 11.87
CA ARG A 4 -8.80 23.14 13.05
C ARG A 4 -8.66 21.66 12.70
N MET A 5 -7.42 21.18 12.69
CA MET A 5 -7.07 19.76 12.59
C MET A 5 -7.84 18.99 13.67
N ASP A 6 -8.66 18.02 13.27
CA ASP A 6 -9.37 17.15 14.19
C ASP A 6 -8.36 16.17 14.81
N ARG A 7 -8.07 16.37 16.10
CA ARG A 7 -7.09 15.60 16.88
C ARG A 7 -7.67 14.28 17.40
N THR A 8 -8.96 14.01 17.17
CA THR A 8 -9.64 12.78 17.61
C THR A 8 -9.49 11.63 16.63
N ALA A 9 -9.12 11.91 15.37
CA ALA A 9 -8.85 10.89 14.35
C ALA A 9 -7.57 10.08 14.62
N PHE A 10 -6.68 10.59 15.48
CA PHE A 10 -5.46 9.88 15.88
C PHE A 10 -5.77 8.97 17.08
N LYS A 11 -6.01 7.69 16.82
CA LYS A 11 -5.89 6.66 17.86
C LYS A 11 -4.43 6.63 18.34
N ALA A 12 -4.22 6.85 19.64
CA ALA A 12 -2.94 6.54 20.28
C ALA A 12 -2.76 5.02 20.29
N GLN A 13 -2.24 4.46 19.20
CA GLN A 13 -1.79 3.07 19.18
C GLN A 13 -0.46 3.00 19.92
N SER A 14 -0.32 2.02 20.81
CA SER A 14 0.99 1.73 21.39
C SER A 14 1.95 1.30 20.26
N ALA A 15 3.25 1.59 20.39
CA ALA A 15 4.25 1.14 19.40
C ALA A 15 4.19 -0.38 19.17
N VAL A 16 3.75 -1.13 20.18
CA VAL A 16 3.52 -2.58 20.14
C VAL A 16 2.33 -2.95 19.25
N GLU A 17 1.22 -2.21 19.30
CA GLU A 17 0.05 -2.45 18.44
C GLU A 17 0.32 -2.04 16.99
N ALA A 18 1.03 -0.94 16.76
CA ALA A 18 1.47 -0.54 15.42
C ALA A 18 2.52 -1.50 14.83
N ALA A 19 3.33 -2.16 15.65
CA ALA A 19 4.26 -3.19 15.19
C ALA A 19 3.56 -4.50 14.79
N ASN A 20 2.32 -4.73 15.23
CA ASN A 20 1.63 -6.02 15.07
C ASN A 20 0.84 -6.17 13.76
N HIS A 21 0.93 -5.21 12.83
CA HIS A 21 0.29 -5.30 11.52
C HIS A 21 0.73 -6.54 10.72
N ALA A 22 1.95 -7.02 10.94
CA ALA A 22 2.45 -8.25 10.32
C ALA A 22 1.58 -9.48 10.65
N GLN A 23 1.13 -9.63 11.90
CA GLN A 23 0.28 -10.76 12.30
C GLN A 23 -1.09 -10.74 11.65
N TYR A 24 -1.63 -9.55 11.36
CA TYR A 24 -2.87 -9.41 10.62
C TYR A 24 -2.69 -9.82 9.16
N TYR A 25 -1.66 -9.30 8.48
CA TYR A 25 -1.40 -9.61 7.07
C TYR A 25 -1.04 -11.08 6.84
N ILE A 26 -0.36 -11.74 7.79
CA ILE A 26 -0.01 -13.18 7.71
C ILE A 26 -1.26 -14.07 7.65
N LYS A 27 -2.39 -13.65 8.21
CA LYS A 27 -3.65 -14.41 8.18
C LYS A 27 -4.39 -14.29 6.84
N LEU A 28 -4.04 -13.29 6.02
CA LEU A 28 -4.67 -13.05 4.71
C LEU A 28 -4.06 -13.91 3.62
N SER A 29 -4.85 -14.21 2.59
CA SER A 29 -4.34 -14.85 1.37
C SER A 29 -3.39 -13.91 0.62
N TRP A 30 -2.52 -14.46 -0.22
CA TRP A 30 -1.59 -13.65 -1.00
C TRP A 30 -2.33 -12.67 -1.94
N GLN A 31 -3.51 -13.04 -2.46
CA GLN A 31 -4.33 -12.17 -3.31
C GLN A 31 -4.82 -10.95 -2.52
N GLN A 32 -5.31 -11.16 -1.30
CA GLN A 32 -5.76 -10.07 -0.43
C GLN A 32 -4.59 -9.14 -0.06
N ARG A 33 -3.41 -9.70 0.23
CA ARG A 33 -2.20 -8.91 0.47
C ARG A 33 -1.82 -8.07 -0.74
N LEU A 34 -1.94 -8.63 -1.94
CA LEU A 34 -1.64 -7.92 -3.19
C LEU A 34 -2.62 -6.76 -3.42
N GLN A 35 -3.91 -6.95 -3.16
CA GLN A 35 -4.91 -5.89 -3.27
C GLN A 35 -4.63 -4.74 -2.28
N ILE A 36 -4.27 -5.07 -1.04
CA ILE A 36 -3.92 -4.06 -0.03
C ILE A 36 -2.66 -3.31 -0.44
N ALA A 37 -1.62 -4.01 -0.89
CA ALA A 37 -0.39 -3.37 -1.37
C ALA A 37 -0.67 -2.46 -2.58
N PHE A 38 -1.54 -2.88 -3.50
CA PHE A 38 -1.94 -2.09 -4.65
C PHE A 38 -2.70 -0.81 -4.24
N TYR A 39 -3.61 -0.91 -3.27
CA TYR A 39 -4.31 0.24 -2.69
C TYR A 39 -3.37 1.22 -1.99
N LEU A 40 -2.43 0.71 -1.18
CA LEU A 40 -1.44 1.56 -0.52
C LEU A 40 -0.55 2.31 -1.54
N ASN A 41 -0.17 1.62 -2.62
CA ASN A 41 0.57 2.26 -3.71
C ASN A 41 -0.27 3.32 -4.44
N SER A 42 -1.57 3.09 -4.64
CA SER A 42 -2.44 4.06 -5.31
C SER A 42 -2.55 5.37 -4.53
N ILE A 43 -2.57 5.29 -3.19
CA ILE A 43 -2.49 6.45 -2.30
C ILE A 43 -1.12 7.13 -2.41
N ALA A 44 -0.03 6.36 -2.29
CA ALA A 44 1.33 6.90 -2.26
C ALA A 44 1.73 7.61 -3.56
N PHE A 45 1.29 7.07 -4.71
CA PHE A 45 1.62 7.59 -6.04
C PHE A 45 0.44 8.30 -6.73
N ASN A 46 -0.67 8.50 -6.01
CA ASN A 46 -1.86 9.22 -6.45
C ASN A 46 -2.38 8.78 -7.83
N PHE A 47 -2.62 7.48 -8.01
CA PHE A 47 -3.24 6.93 -9.22
C PHE A 47 -4.58 6.25 -8.93
N SER A 48 -5.43 6.15 -9.96
CA SER A 48 -6.72 5.45 -9.84
C SER A 48 -6.53 3.93 -9.87
N LEU A 49 -7.23 3.21 -9.00
CA LEU A 49 -7.26 1.74 -9.01
C LEU A 49 -7.83 1.17 -10.30
N ASP A 50 -8.78 1.88 -10.92
CA ASP A 50 -9.43 1.45 -12.17
C ASP A 50 -8.56 1.74 -13.40
N ASN A 51 -7.62 2.68 -13.28
CA ASN A 51 -6.71 3.06 -14.34
C ASN A 51 -5.28 3.26 -13.81
N PRO A 52 -4.59 2.17 -13.44
CA PRO A 52 -3.23 2.26 -12.93
C PRO A 52 -2.23 2.63 -14.03
N PRO A 53 -1.11 3.28 -13.66
CA PRO A 53 -0.04 3.59 -14.59
C PRO A 53 0.52 2.30 -15.21
N ARG A 54 0.68 2.32 -16.53
CA ARG A 54 1.21 1.17 -17.29
C ARG A 54 2.72 1.07 -17.09
N MET A 55 3.19 -0.13 -16.81
CA MET A 55 4.61 -0.43 -16.75
C MET A 55 5.27 -0.24 -18.12
N ASP A 56 6.33 0.56 -18.17
CA ASP A 56 7.20 0.65 -19.35
C ASP A 56 8.08 -0.61 -19.45
N LYS A 57 7.79 -1.46 -20.44
CA LYS A 57 8.52 -2.71 -20.68
C LYS A 57 9.78 -2.52 -21.52
N THR A 58 10.06 -1.32 -22.02
CA THR A 58 11.23 -1.06 -22.88
C THR A 58 12.53 -1.01 -22.09
N ARG A 59 12.45 -0.72 -20.78
CA ARG A 59 13.61 -0.62 -19.86
C ARG A 59 14.04 -1.95 -19.26
N PHE A 60 13.20 -2.98 -19.34
CA PHE A 60 13.44 -4.29 -18.72
C PHE A 60 13.55 -5.36 -19.79
N LYS A 61 14.73 -5.99 -19.92
CA LYS A 61 14.95 -7.12 -20.83
C LYS A 61 15.42 -8.33 -20.01
N ALA A 62 14.63 -9.39 -20.01
CA ALA A 62 15.10 -10.69 -19.52
C ALA A 62 15.99 -11.31 -20.60
N THR A 63 17.24 -11.65 -20.26
CA THR A 63 18.13 -12.41 -21.12
C THR A 63 18.34 -13.79 -20.49
N SER A 64 18.13 -14.86 -21.26
CA SER A 64 18.56 -16.20 -20.84
C SER A 64 20.05 -16.33 -21.14
N ARG A 65 20.85 -16.74 -20.14
CA ARG A 65 22.18 -17.28 -20.42
C ARG A 65 21.99 -18.67 -21.03
N THR A 66 22.11 -18.75 -22.35
CA THR A 66 22.46 -20.00 -23.04
C THR A 66 23.96 -20.23 -22.91
#